data_AF-A0A929NN70-F1
#
_entry.id   AF-A0A929NN70-F1
#
_cell.length_a   1.000
_cell.length_b   1.000
_cell.length_c   1.000
_cell.angle_alpha   90.00
_cell.angle_beta   90.00
_cell.angle_gamma   90.00
#
_symmetry.space_group_name_H-M   'P 1'
#
loop_
_entity.id
_entity.type
_entity.pdbx_description
1 polymer ?
#
loop_
_entity_poly.entity_id
_entity_poly.type
_entity_poly.pdbx_seq_one_letter_code
_entity_poly.pdbx_strand_id
1 'polypeptide(L)'
;MIAADPECGEILQGTGGFRKVRFATRGRGKSGSTRIVYYFHNRSVPVFLMTVFAKNEKDNLTKAERNALVAVAKILAGYGEDK
;
A
#
# COMPACT_ATOMS: atom_id res chain seq x y z
N MET A 1 5.02 -7.41 -10.31
CA MET A 1 4.21 -6.20 -10.54
C MET A 1 4.80 -5.04 -9.75
N ILE A 2 4.59 -4.94 -8.43
CA ILE A 2 5.05 -3.79 -7.61
C ILE A 2 6.56 -3.52 -7.72
N ALA A 3 7.41 -4.56 -7.68
CA ALA A 3 8.86 -4.36 -7.81
C ALA A 3 9.30 -3.86 -9.21
N ALA A 4 8.56 -4.24 -10.26
CA ALA A 4 8.86 -3.82 -11.63
C ALA A 4 8.32 -2.42 -11.93
N ASP A 5 7.16 -2.10 -11.38
CA ASP A 5 6.52 -0.79 -11.44
C ASP A 5 5.88 -0.47 -10.07
N PRO A 6 6.59 0.29 -9.21
CA PRO A 6 6.07 0.72 -7.90
C PRO A 6 4.95 1.75 -7.98
N GLU A 7 4.65 2.31 -9.15
CA GLU A 7 3.59 3.31 -9.31
C GLU A 7 2.28 2.71 -9.81
N CYS A 8 2.26 1.41 -10.16
CA CYS A 8 1.08 0.67 -10.65
C CYS A 8 -0.13 0.68 -9.72
N GLY A 9 0.03 1.07 -8.45
CA GLY A 9 -1.03 1.16 -7.47
C GLY A 9 -1.76 2.50 -7.47
N GLU A 10 -3.07 2.44 -7.31
CA GLU A 10 -3.93 3.61 -7.11
C GLU A 10 -3.60 4.27 -5.77
N ILE A 11 -3.43 5.59 -5.76
CA ILE A 11 -3.22 6.37 -4.53
C ILE A 11 -4.46 6.27 -3.65
N LEU A 12 -4.28 5.86 -2.40
CA LEU A 12 -5.33 5.92 -1.37
C LEU A 12 -5.40 7.33 -0.81
N GLN A 13 -6.44 8.06 -1.21
CA GLN A 13 -6.69 9.40 -0.70
C GLN A 13 -6.80 9.42 0.84
N GLY A 14 -6.10 10.40 1.43
CA GLY A 14 -6.07 10.62 2.88
C GLY A 14 -5.10 9.72 3.65
N THR A 15 -4.17 9.02 3.00
CA THR A 15 -3.18 8.15 3.66
C THR A 15 -1.75 8.71 3.67
N GLY A 16 -1.52 9.89 3.09
CA GLY A 16 -0.17 10.44 2.94
C GLY A 16 0.64 9.81 1.80
N GLY A 17 -0.03 9.18 0.83
CA GLY A 17 0.60 8.67 -0.40
C GLY A 17 0.73 7.15 -0.48
N PHE A 18 0.10 6.38 0.42
CA PHE A 18 0.02 4.93 0.24
C PHE A 18 -0.74 4.60 -1.04
N ARG A 19 -0.31 3.52 -1.68
CA ARG A 19 -0.88 2.98 -2.90
C ARG A 19 -1.54 1.63 -2.63
N LYS A 20 -2.53 1.28 -3.44
CA LYS A 20 -3.20 -0.02 -3.40
C LYS A 20 -3.21 -0.67 -4.76
N VAL A 21 -2.96 -1.97 -4.75
CA VAL A 21 -3.16 -2.84 -5.92
C VAL A 21 -4.07 -3.99 -5.57
N ARG A 22 -4.87 -4.39 -6.56
CA ARG A 22 -5.63 -5.64 -6.52
C ARG A 22 -4.71 -6.74 -7.01
N PHE A 23 -4.58 -7.81 -6.24
CA PHE A 23 -3.77 -8.96 -6.58
C PHE A 23 -4.66 -10.20 -6.72
N ALA A 24 -4.60 -10.83 -7.88
CA ALA A 24 -5.27 -12.10 -8.11
C ALA A 24 -4.41 -13.22 -7.53
N THR A 25 -4.93 -13.93 -6.53
CA THR A 25 -4.24 -15.07 -5.93
C THR A 25 -4.45 -16.30 -6.82
N ARG A 26 -3.35 -16.93 -7.27
CA ARG A 26 -3.41 -18.11 -8.15
C ARG A 26 -4.20 -19.24 -7.47
N GLY A 27 -5.08 -19.89 -8.21
CA GLY A 27 -5.88 -21.03 -7.73
C GLY A 27 -7.08 -20.65 -6.86
N ARG A 28 -7.38 -19.36 -6.68
CA ARG A 28 -8.62 -18.92 -6.02
C ARG A 28 -9.54 -18.16 -6.96
N GLY A 29 -10.84 -18.36 -6.79
CA GLY A 29 -11.87 -17.62 -7.51
C GLY A 29 -11.96 -16.14 -7.10
N LYS A 30 -12.99 -15.43 -7.57
CA LYS A 30 -13.21 -13.99 -7.33
C LYS A 30 -13.17 -13.58 -5.84
N SER A 31 -13.45 -14.50 -4.92
CA SER A 31 -13.37 -14.30 -3.46
C SER A 31 -11.95 -14.35 -2.90
N GLY A 32 -10.98 -14.93 -3.62
CA GLY A 32 -9.58 -15.01 -3.20
C GLY A 32 -8.69 -13.89 -3.71
N SER A 33 -9.26 -12.85 -4.32
CA SER A 33 -8.50 -11.63 -4.66
C SER A 33 -8.12 -10.89 -3.38
N THR A 34 -6.90 -10.40 -3.33
CA THR A 34 -6.34 -9.72 -2.16
C THR A 34 -6.02 -8.27 -2.51
N ARG A 35 -6.11 -7.38 -1.53
CA ARG A 35 -5.71 -5.97 -1.67
C ARG A 35 -4.39 -5.80 -0.94
N ILE A 36 -3.39 -5.28 -1.66
CA ILE A 36 -2.08 -4.97 -1.13
C ILE A 36 -1.98 -3.45 -0.98
N VAL A 37 -1.67 -2.98 0.22
CA VAL A 37 -1.40 -1.56 0.50
C VAL A 37 0.08 -1.40 0.80
N TYR A 38 0.73 -0.52 0.07
CA TYR A 38 2.17 -0.28 0.18
C TYR A 38 2.51 1.21 0.01
N TYR A 39 3.72 1.59 0.39
CA TYR A 39 4.25 2.94 0.25
C TYR A 39 5.46 2.92 -0.68
N PHE A 40 5.50 3.89 -1.60
CA PHE A 40 6.61 4.13 -2.49
C PHE A 40 6.79 5.64 -2.61
N HIS A 41 7.98 6.13 -2.24
CA HIS A 41 8.30 7.55 -2.27
C HIS A 41 9.12 7.91 -3.52
N ASN A 42 10.25 7.24 -3.74
CA ASN A 42 11.09 7.38 -4.92
C ASN A 42 12.01 6.15 -5.09
N ARG A 43 12.81 6.12 -6.16
CA ARG A 43 13.72 4.99 -6.45
C ARG A 43 14.91 4.86 -5.48
N SER A 44 15.19 5.86 -4.66
CA SER A 44 16.28 5.85 -3.68
C SER A 44 15.89 5.13 -2.39
N VAL A 45 14.59 4.91 -2.15
CA VAL A 45 14.08 4.18 -0.99
C VAL A 45 13.34 2.91 -1.41
N PRO A 46 13.38 1.85 -0.59
CA PRO A 46 12.64 0.63 -0.89
C PRO A 46 11.12 0.85 -0.85
N VAL A 47 10.39 -0.06 -1.48
CA VAL A 47 8.94 -0.15 -1.31
C VAL A 47 8.62 -0.76 0.05
N PHE A 48 7.74 -0.11 0.81
CA PHE A 48 7.30 -0.60 2.11
C PHE A 48 5.91 -1.23 2.02
N LEU A 49 5.82 -2.54 2.24
CA LEU A 49 4.55 -3.24 2.36
C LEU A 49 3.94 -2.95 3.74
N MET A 50 2.70 -2.49 3.78
CA MET A 50 2.01 -2.15 5.04
C MET A 50 1.00 -3.21 5.45
N THR A 51 0.11 -3.58 4.52
CA THR A 51 -0.90 -4.60 4.82
C THR A 51 -1.37 -5.30 3.56
N VAL A 52 -1.84 -6.52 3.77
CA VAL A 52 -2.45 -7.39 2.77
C VAL A 52 -3.74 -7.94 3.39
N PHE A 53 -4.88 -7.71 2.75
CA PHE A 53 -6.16 -8.18 3.26
C PHE A 53 -7.05 -8.73 2.14
N ALA A 54 -7.81 -9.77 2.46
CA ALA A 54 -8.71 -10.40 1.50
C ALA A 54 -9.89 -9.49 1.17
N LYS A 55 -10.53 -9.72 0.01
CA LYS A 55 -11.64 -8.88 -0.44
C LYS A 55 -12.77 -8.79 0.60
N ASN A 56 -13.06 -9.90 1.27
CA ASN A 56 -14.16 -10.08 2.22
C ASN A 56 -13.86 -9.61 3.65
N GLU A 57 -12.59 -9.37 4.00
CA GLU A 57 -12.21 -8.92 5.34
C GLU A 57 -12.42 -7.42 5.53
N LYS A 58 -12.14 -6.64 4.49
CA LYS A 58 -12.26 -5.19 4.53
C LYS A 58 -12.52 -4.63 3.15
N ASP A 59 -13.58 -3.86 3.00
CA ASP A 59 -13.86 -3.17 1.74
C ASP A 59 -13.03 -1.90 1.58
N ASN A 60 -12.79 -1.16 2.67
CA ASN A 60 -11.97 0.05 2.70
C ASN A 60 -11.33 0.28 4.08
N LEU A 61 -10.24 1.06 4.10
CA LEU A 61 -9.63 1.55 5.34
C LEU A 61 -10.54 2.58 6.01
N THR A 62 -10.69 2.45 7.33
CA THR A 62 -11.41 3.43 8.17
C THR A 62 -10.67 4.76 8.20
N LYS A 63 -11.35 5.84 8.60
CA LYS A 63 -10.71 7.16 8.73
C LYS A 63 -9.55 7.14 9.74
N ALA A 64 -9.72 6.43 10.86
CA ALA A 64 -8.68 6.26 11.86
C ALA A 64 -7.44 5.56 11.30
N GLU A 65 -7.62 4.49 10.53
CA GLU A 65 -6.52 3.78 9.87
C GLU A 65 -5.80 4.66 8.86
N ARG A 66 -6.54 5.43 8.07
CA ARG A 66 -5.93 6.38 7.12
C ARG A 66 -5.08 7.43 7.84
N ASN A 67 -5.57 7.96 8.96
CA ASN A 67 -4.81 8.91 9.78
C ASN A 67 -3.54 8.27 10.35
N ALA A 68 -3.61 7.02 10.79
CA ALA A 68 -2.43 6.28 11.24
C ALA A 68 -1.41 6.11 10.09
N LEU A 69 -1.87 5.81 8.88
CA LEU A 69 -1.00 5.74 7.70
C LEU A 69 -0.35 7.08 7.37
N VAL A 70 -1.04 8.21 7.55
CA VAL A 70 -0.44 9.55 7.36
C VAL A 70 0.75 9.74 8.31
N ALA A 71 0.62 9.33 9.57
CA ALA A 71 1.72 9.42 10.53
C ALA A 71 2.92 8.57 10.09
N VAL A 72 2.66 7.34 9.62
CA VAL A 72 3.71 6.45 9.12
C VAL A 72 4.35 6.99 7.84
N ALA A 73 3.57 7.54 6.91
CA ALA A 73 4.08 8.11 5.66
C ALA A 73 5.13 9.21 5.92
N LYS A 74 4.94 10.03 6.96
CA LYS A 74 5.91 11.06 7.35
C LYS A 74 7.25 10.46 7.78
N ILE A 75 7.20 9.36 8.54
CA ILE A 75 8.41 8.64 8.98
C ILE A 75 9.10 8.02 7.77
N LEU A 76 8.34 7.38 6.88
CA LEU A 76 8.89 6.72 5.69
C LEU A 76 9.46 7.70 4.65
N ALA A 77 8.91 8.92 4.57
CA ALA A 77 9.44 9.96 3.70
C ALA A 77 10.88 10.37 4.09
N GLY A 78 11.20 10.35 5.39
CA GLY A 78 12.55 10.66 5.89
C GLY A 78 13.55 9.51 5.78
N TYR A 79 13.11 8.28 5.47
CA TYR A 79 13.96 7.08 5.51
C TYR A 79 15.14 7.08 4.51
N GLY A 80 15.11 7.98 3.53
CA GLY A 80 16.15 8.13 2.50
C GLY A 80 17.04 9.35 2.64
N GLU A 81 16.80 10.24 3.60
CA GLU A 81 17.58 11.48 3.76
C GLU A 81 18.84 11.29 4.62
N ASP A 82 18.96 10.17 5.32
CA ASP A 82 20.12 9.82 6.16
C ASP A 82 21.23 9.04 5.41
N LYS A 83 21.27 9.10 4.08
CA LYS A 83 22.31 8.45 3.25
C LYS A 83 23.04 9.40 2.32
#